data_AF-A0A1B0B7S1-F1
#
_entry.id   AF-A0A1B0B7S1-F1
#
_cell.length_a   1.000
_cell.length_b   1.000
_cell.length_c   1.000
_cell.angle_alpha   90.00
_cell.angle_beta   90.00
_cell.angle_gamma   90.00
#
_symmetry.space_group_name_H-M   'P 1'
#
loop_
_entity.id
_entity.type
_entity.pdbx_description
1 polymer ?
#
loop_
_entity_poly.entity_id
_entity_poly.type
_entity_poly.pdbx_seq_one_letter_code
_entity_poly.pdbx_strand_id
1 'polypeptide(L)'
;SWCVDHLPLRRRQIADLYSHGYDGNAEPLLNDIPKDEHMGRLLLEIAGHRLNLYTNFSQKRFLTVASVGQQLLQYLEHLQTISEKNVVTTTLQELEITPCSIIKLVANAIECLSGKDSPYVHIAAQMFDAGNLLKECDN
;
A
#
# COMPACT_ATOMS: atom_id res chain seq x y z
N SER A 1 -19.80 31.08 -8.91
CA SER A 1 -18.90 30.90 -7.75
C SER A 1 -17.87 29.86 -8.14
N TRP A 2 -16.57 30.16 -8.06
CA TRP A 2 -15.52 29.16 -8.31
C TRP A 2 -15.26 28.40 -7.02
N CYS A 3 -15.87 27.22 -6.86
CA CYS A 3 -15.51 26.30 -5.78
C CYS A 3 -14.31 25.47 -6.22
N VAL A 4 -13.21 25.54 -5.49
CA VAL A 4 -12.06 24.65 -5.70
C VAL A 4 -12.43 23.28 -5.16
N ASP A 5 -12.31 22.24 -5.98
CA ASP A 5 -12.44 20.87 -5.51
C ASP A 5 -11.19 20.52 -4.69
N HIS A 6 -11.37 20.41 -3.37
CA HIS A 6 -10.29 20.09 -2.44
C HIS A 6 -9.99 18.59 -2.36
N LEU A 7 -10.82 17.74 -2.95
CA LEU A 7 -10.70 16.30 -2.82
C LEU A 7 -9.39 15.75 -3.42
N PRO A 8 -8.93 16.16 -4.62
CA PRO A 8 -7.65 15.71 -5.16
C PRO A 8 -6.46 16.06 -4.26
N LEU A 9 -6.47 17.27 -3.68
CA LEU A 9 -5.42 17.74 -2.77
C LEU A 9 -5.41 16.90 -1.48
N ARG A 10 -6.58 16.61 -0.91
CA ARG A 10 -6.68 15.74 0.27
C ARG A 10 -6.19 14.33 0.00
N ARG A 11 -6.57 13.72 -1.13
CA ARG A 11 -6.08 12.39 -1.51
C ARG A 11 -4.55 12.36 -1.63
N ARG A 12 -3.96 13.40 -2.23
CA ARG A 12 -2.51 13.51 -2.35
C ARG A 12 -1.85 13.64 -0.98
N GLN A 13 -2.38 14.48 -0.09
CA GLN A 13 -1.89 14.63 1.28
C GLN A 13 -1.92 13.30 2.05
N ILE A 14 -3.01 12.54 1.95
CA ILE A 14 -3.15 11.22 2.58
C ILE A 14 -2.09 10.26 2.03
N ALA A 15 -1.95 10.19 0.70
CA ALA A 15 -0.96 9.34 0.04
C ALA A 15 0.48 9.70 0.45
N ASP A 16 0.81 10.99 0.54
CA ASP A 16 2.12 11.44 0.98
C ASP A 16 2.37 11.05 2.45
N LEU A 17 1.40 11.22 3.34
CA LEU A 17 1.55 10.83 4.76
C LEU A 17 1.80 9.33 4.91
N TYR A 18 1.01 8.49 4.24
CA TYR A 18 1.26 7.05 4.22
C TYR A 18 2.60 6.72 3.55
N SER A 19 3.01 7.39 2.47
CA SER A 19 4.30 7.10 1.83
C SER A 19 5.50 7.36 2.75
N HIS A 20 5.36 8.31 3.69
CA HIS A 20 6.41 8.68 4.64
C HIS A 20 6.26 8.04 6.03
N GLY A 21 5.30 7.12 6.22
CA GLY A 21 5.13 6.40 7.49
C GLY A 21 4.30 7.10 8.56
N TYR A 22 3.65 8.23 8.23
CA TYR A 22 2.79 8.98 9.16
C TYR A 22 1.36 8.44 9.18
N ASP A 23 1.19 7.12 9.34
CA ASP A 23 -0.08 6.42 9.21
C ASP A 23 -1.15 6.96 10.19
N GLY A 24 -0.75 7.24 11.44
CA GLY A 24 -1.65 7.81 12.44
C GLY A 24 -2.17 9.21 12.09
N ASN A 25 -1.45 9.97 11.27
CA ASN A 25 -1.90 11.27 10.76
C ASN A 25 -2.75 11.12 9.50
N ALA A 26 -2.51 10.08 8.72
CA ALA A 26 -3.23 9.79 7.48
C ALA A 26 -4.61 9.16 7.73
N GLU A 27 -4.74 8.31 8.76
CA GLU A 27 -5.98 7.59 9.09
C GLU A 27 -7.18 8.51 9.33
N PRO A 28 -7.11 9.57 10.16
CA PRO A 28 -8.23 10.50 10.35
C PRO A 28 -8.63 11.19 9.04
N LEU A 29 -7.65 11.61 8.23
CA LEU A 29 -7.89 12.28 6.96
C LEU A 29 -8.55 11.34 5.93
N LEU A 30 -8.19 10.06 5.95
CA LEU A 30 -8.79 9.03 5.10
C LEU A 30 -10.27 8.82 5.44
N ASN A 31 -10.64 8.94 6.71
CA ASN A 31 -12.04 8.81 7.15
C ASN A 31 -12.90 10.03 6.77
N ASP A 32 -12.26 11.18 6.53
CA ASP A 32 -12.90 12.43 6.13
C ASP A 32 -13.10 12.58 4.60
N ILE A 33 -12.74 11.57 3.80
CA ILE A 33 -12.94 11.59 2.36
C ILE A 33 -13.80 10.40 1.88
N PRO A 34 -14.50 10.53 0.74
CA PRO A 34 -15.20 9.41 0.14
C PRO A 34 -14.25 8.24 -0.11
N LYS A 35 -14.66 7.05 0.32
CA LYS A 35 -13.99 5.79 -0.01
C LYS A 35 -14.24 5.50 -1.48
N ASP A 36 -13.20 5.61 -2.30
CA ASP A 36 -13.28 5.36 -3.73
C ASP A 36 -12.09 4.55 -4.24
N GLU A 37 -12.28 3.96 -5.41
CA GLU A 37 -11.28 3.10 -6.04
C GLU A 37 -9.96 3.82 -6.32
N HIS A 38 -9.98 5.12 -6.61
CA HIS A 38 -8.74 5.85 -6.84
C HIS A 38 -7.91 5.94 -5.55
N MET A 39 -8.54 6.24 -4.42
CA MET A 39 -7.87 6.21 -3.12
C MET A 39 -7.41 4.78 -2.77
N GLY A 40 -8.26 3.78 -3.02
CA GLY A 40 -7.91 2.37 -2.78
C GLY A 40 -6.67 1.92 -3.55
N ARG A 41 -6.54 2.32 -4.83
CA ARG A 41 -5.34 2.06 -5.64
C ARG A 41 -4.10 2.73 -5.07
N LEU A 42 -4.19 4.01 -4.68
CA LEU A 42 -3.06 4.72 -4.09
C LEU A 42 -2.57 4.04 -2.81
N LEU A 43 -3.48 3.64 -1.92
CA LEU A 43 -3.12 2.92 -0.69
C LEU A 43 -2.47 1.56 -1.01
N LEU A 44 -2.97 0.85 -2.01
CA LEU A 44 -2.43 -0.44 -2.44
C LEU A 44 -1.04 -0.31 -3.07
N GLU A 45 -0.78 0.73 -3.86
CA GLU A 45 0.55 1.05 -4.40
C GLU A 45 1.54 1.31 -3.27
N ILE A 46 1.18 2.14 -2.28
CA ILE A 46 2.04 2.43 -1.13
C ILE A 46 2.31 1.16 -0.32
N ALA A 47 1.30 0.32 -0.09
CA ALA A 47 1.45 -0.97 0.58
C ALA A 47 2.39 -1.90 -0.19
N GLY A 48 2.27 -1.96 -1.52
CA GLY A 48 3.14 -2.74 -2.39
C GLY A 48 4.60 -2.27 -2.32
N HIS A 49 4.84 -0.96 -2.34
CA HIS A 49 6.19 -0.40 -2.17
C HIS A 49 6.79 -0.77 -0.80
N ARG A 50 6.01 -0.64 0.29
CA ARG A 50 6.44 -1.05 1.63
C ARG A 50 6.76 -2.54 1.70
N LEU A 51 5.93 -3.38 1.08
CA LEU A 51 6.14 -4.83 1.02
C LEU A 51 7.42 -5.17 0.26
N ASN A 52 7.64 -4.57 -0.92
CA ASN A 52 8.88 -4.76 -1.69
C ASN A 52 10.12 -4.40 -0.86
N LEU A 53 10.11 -3.23 -0.21
CA LEU A 53 11.21 -2.79 0.66
C LEU A 53 11.44 -3.76 1.83
N TYR A 54 10.36 -4.25 2.45
CA TYR A 54 10.42 -5.22 3.55
C TYR A 54 11.03 -6.56 3.13
N THR A 55 10.75 -7.01 1.90
CA THR A 55 11.25 -8.27 1.35
C THR A 55 12.64 -8.17 0.70
N ASN A 56 13.07 -6.97 0.29
CA ASN A 56 14.27 -6.78 -0.54
C ASN A 56 15.55 -7.37 0.10
N PHE A 57 15.64 -7.34 1.42
CA PHE A 57 16.82 -7.79 2.17
C PHE A 57 16.73 -9.23 2.69
N SER A 58 15.66 -9.97 2.39
CA SER A 58 15.47 -11.34 2.88
C SER A 58 14.80 -12.24 1.84
N GLN A 59 15.58 -13.19 1.33
CA GLN A 59 15.08 -14.22 0.41
C GLN A 59 13.92 -15.03 1.03
N LYS A 60 13.99 -15.32 2.33
CA LYS A 60 12.90 -16.01 3.04
C LYS A 60 11.59 -15.22 2.94
N ARG A 61 11.63 -13.92 3.24
CA ARG A 61 10.45 -13.05 3.18
C ARG A 61 9.92 -12.91 1.76
N PHE A 62 10.81 -12.76 0.78
CA PHE A 62 10.42 -12.72 -0.63
C PHE A 62 9.69 -14.01 -1.06
N LEU A 63 10.23 -15.18 -0.72
CA LEU A 63 9.58 -16.46 -1.03
C LEU A 63 8.23 -16.63 -0.33
N THR A 64 8.07 -16.11 0.89
CA THR A 64 6.77 -16.06 1.58
C THR A 64 5.75 -15.22 0.83
N VAL A 65 6.14 -14.08 0.27
CA VAL A 65 5.23 -13.26 -0.55
C VAL A 65 4.91 -13.94 -1.88
N ALA A 66 5.92 -14.52 -2.54
CA ALA A 66 5.77 -15.20 -3.82
C ALA A 66 4.86 -16.44 -3.75
N SER A 67 4.74 -17.08 -2.58
CA SER A 67 3.88 -18.26 -2.40
C SER A 67 2.38 -17.94 -2.34
N VAL A 68 2.00 -16.68 -2.09
CA VAL A 68 0.59 -16.28 -1.96
C VAL A 68 -0.13 -16.22 -3.31
N GLY A 69 0.56 -15.79 -4.37
CA GLY A 69 -0.03 -15.80 -5.70
C GLY A 69 0.72 -15.01 -6.76
N GLN A 70 0.51 -15.42 -8.01
CA GLN A 70 1.16 -14.84 -9.17
C GLN A 70 0.68 -13.40 -9.46
N GLN A 71 -0.57 -13.05 -9.17
CA GLN A 71 -1.10 -11.71 -9.42
C GLN A 71 -0.40 -10.66 -8.55
N LEU A 72 -0.21 -10.94 -7.26
CA LEU A 72 0.57 -10.10 -6.36
C LEU A 72 2.01 -9.95 -6.84
N LEU A 73 2.67 -11.05 -7.22
CA LEU A 73 4.07 -11.00 -7.67
C LEU A 73 4.22 -10.11 -8.91
N GLN A 74 3.37 -10.31 -9.92
CA GLN A 74 3.36 -9.49 -11.13
C GLN A 74 3.08 -8.02 -10.83
N TYR A 75 2.19 -7.74 -9.88
CA TYR A 75 1.89 -6.38 -9.44
C TYR A 75 3.11 -5.72 -8.78
N LEU A 76 3.78 -6.42 -7.88
CA LEU A 76 4.97 -5.94 -7.18
C LEU A 76 6.15 -5.68 -8.15
N GLU A 77 6.35 -6.56 -9.12
CA GLU A 77 7.33 -6.37 -10.20
C GLU A 77 7.01 -5.12 -11.03
N HIS A 78 5.73 -4.94 -11.40
CA HIS A 78 5.30 -3.76 -12.14
C HIS A 78 5.57 -2.46 -11.37
N LEU A 79 5.26 -2.42 -10.07
CA LEU A 79 5.55 -1.27 -9.21
C LEU A 79 7.05 -0.93 -9.15
N GLN A 80 7.91 -1.95 -9.11
CA GLN A 80 9.35 -1.75 -9.11
C GLN A 80 9.83 -1.11 -10.42
N THR A 81 9.33 -1.57 -11.57
CA THR A 81 9.69 -0.97 -12.87
C THR A 81 9.23 0.49 -13.04
N ILE A 82 8.16 0.90 -12.34
CA ILE A 82 7.69 2.29 -12.33
C ILE A 82 8.54 3.14 -11.39
N SER A 83 8.89 2.61 -10.21
CA SER A 83 9.72 3.31 -9.23
C SER A 83 11.14 3.58 -9.76
N GLU A 84 11.71 2.66 -10.55
CA GLU A 84 13.02 2.87 -11.19
C GLU A 84 13.01 4.01 -12.23
N LYS A 85 11.85 4.28 -12.85
CA LYS A 85 11.67 5.36 -13.82
C LYS A 85 11.43 6.71 -13.17
N ASN A 86 10.86 6.70 -11.96
CA ASN A 86 10.55 7.90 -11.18
C ASN A 86 11.51 7.96 -10.00
N VAL A 87 12.68 8.57 -10.19
CA VAL A 87 13.65 8.89 -9.12
C VAL A 87 13.06 9.97 -8.20
N VAL A 88 12.02 9.62 -7.45
CA VAL A 88 11.62 10.32 -6.23
C VAL A 88 12.00 9.36 -5.12
N THR A 89 13.24 9.55 -4.67
CA THR A 89 13.81 8.99 -3.45
C THR A 89 12.79 9.18 -2.34
N THR A 90 12.05 8.12 -2.02
CA THR A 90 11.42 8.00 -0.71
C THR A 90 12.59 8.02 0.25
N THR A 91 12.85 9.17 0.86
CA THR A 91 13.76 9.27 2.01
C THR A 91 13.12 8.43 3.10
N LEU A 92 13.44 7.13 3.07
CA LEU A 92 13.21 6.18 4.14
C LEU A 92 14.08 6.61 5.29
N GLN A 93 13.61 7.61 6.01
CA GLN A 93 14.10 7.93 7.33
C GLN A 93 13.60 6.80 8.23
N GLU A 94 14.35 5.69 8.28
CA GLU A 94 14.41 4.67 9.33
C GLU A 94 13.10 4.37 10.08
N LEU A 95 11.96 4.30 9.38
CA LEU A 95 10.72 3.79 9.97
C LEU A 95 10.74 2.29 9.80
N GLU A 96 10.67 1.57 10.92
CA GLU A 96 10.51 0.12 10.96
C GLU A 96 9.25 -0.26 10.17
N ILE A 97 9.42 -0.59 8.90
CA ILE A 97 8.35 -1.22 8.12
C ILE A 97 8.07 -2.55 8.81
N THR A 98 6.86 -2.71 9.34
CA THR A 98 6.43 -3.93 10.01
C THR A 98 5.32 -4.60 9.19
N PRO A 99 5.20 -5.93 9.25
CA PRO A 99 4.06 -6.62 8.64
C PRO A 99 2.72 -6.04 9.12
N CYS A 100 2.63 -5.64 10.39
CA CYS A 100 1.44 -5.02 10.96
C CYS A 100 1.03 -3.70 10.28
N SER A 101 1.97 -2.82 9.94
CA SER A 101 1.62 -1.56 9.24
C SER A 101 1.19 -1.81 7.80
N ILE A 102 1.79 -2.81 7.13
CA ILE A 102 1.37 -3.24 5.79
C ILE A 102 -0.05 -3.80 5.83
N ILE A 103 -0.35 -4.72 6.75
CA ILE A 103 -1.69 -5.32 6.91
C ILE A 103 -2.77 -4.25 7.10
N LYS A 104 -2.52 -3.27 7.98
CA LYS A 104 -3.47 -2.17 8.23
C LYS A 104 -3.70 -1.32 6.98
N LEU A 105 -2.63 -0.94 6.29
CA LEU A 105 -2.72 -0.14 5.07
C LEU A 105 -3.50 -0.88 3.97
N VAL A 106 -3.25 -2.18 3.81
CA VAL A 106 -3.98 -3.03 2.86
C VAL A 106 -5.45 -3.17 3.25
N ALA A 107 -5.78 -3.29 4.53
CA ALA A 107 -7.17 -3.32 4.98
C ALA A 107 -7.92 -2.03 4.60
N ASN A 108 -7.28 -0.88 4.78
CA ASN A 108 -7.83 0.42 4.35
C ASN A 108 -7.99 0.50 2.81
N ALA A 109 -7.06 -0.09 2.06
CA ALA A 109 -7.19 -0.21 0.61
C ALA A 109 -8.40 -1.10 0.22
N ILE A 110 -8.56 -2.25 0.85
CA ILE A 110 -9.70 -3.17 0.62
C ILE A 110 -11.02 -2.47 0.89
N GLU A 111 -11.15 -1.73 2.00
CA GLU A 111 -12.35 -0.96 2.32
C GLU A 111 -12.73 0.01 1.19
N CYS A 112 -11.73 0.68 0.60
CA CYS A 112 -11.94 1.58 -0.53
C CYS A 112 -12.29 0.87 -1.85
N LEU A 113 -11.85 -0.38 -2.02
CA LEU A 113 -11.99 -1.15 -3.26
C LEU A 113 -13.23 -2.08 -3.29
N SER A 114 -13.70 -2.55 -2.14
CA SER A 114 -14.70 -3.63 -2.02
C SER A 114 -16.09 -3.29 -2.57
N GLY A 115 -16.42 -2.01 -2.75
CA GLY A 115 -17.71 -1.59 -3.27
C GLY A 115 -17.81 -1.50 -4.80
N LYS A 116 -16.75 -1.84 -5.56
CA LYS A 116 -16.65 -1.45 -6.98
C LYS A 116 -16.23 -2.56 -7.97
N ASP A 117 -16.31 -3.83 -7.58
CA ASP A 117 -15.82 -4.97 -8.41
C ASP A 117 -14.41 -4.72 -8.99
N SER A 118 -13.57 -4.03 -8.22
CA SER A 118 -12.26 -3.59 -8.71
C SER A 118 -11.33 -4.79 -8.87
N PRO A 119 -10.60 -4.92 -9.99
CA PRO A 119 -9.66 -6.03 -10.19
C PRO A 119 -8.53 -6.03 -9.15
N TYR A 120 -8.32 -4.90 -8.47
CA TYR A 120 -7.33 -4.72 -7.42
C TYR A 120 -7.73 -5.35 -6.08
N VAL A 121 -9.01 -5.73 -5.88
CA VAL A 121 -9.46 -6.37 -4.63
C VAL A 121 -8.72 -7.69 -4.40
N HIS A 122 -8.53 -8.49 -5.45
CA HIS A 122 -7.83 -9.77 -5.35
C HIS A 122 -6.34 -9.59 -5.03
N ILE A 123 -5.70 -8.59 -5.65
CA ILE A 123 -4.30 -8.24 -5.35
C ILE A 123 -4.19 -7.78 -3.89
N ALA A 124 -5.12 -6.95 -3.42
CA ALA A 124 -5.15 -6.48 -2.05
C ALA A 124 -5.36 -7.64 -1.05
N ALA A 125 -6.24 -8.59 -1.35
CA ALA A 125 -6.43 -9.79 -0.53
C ALA A 125 -5.14 -10.63 -0.44
N GLN A 126 -4.48 -10.89 -1.58
CA GLN A 126 -3.19 -11.58 -1.59
C GLN A 126 -2.12 -10.80 -0.80
N MET A 127 -2.08 -9.48 -0.89
CA MET A 127 -1.15 -8.66 -0.13
C MET A 127 -1.43 -8.71 1.38
N PHE A 128 -2.71 -8.79 1.76
CA PHE A 128 -3.14 -8.95 3.15
C PHE A 128 -2.70 -10.32 3.71
N ASP A 129 -2.91 -11.39 2.95
CA ASP A 129 -2.47 -12.74 3.30
C ASP A 129 -0.94 -12.81 3.43
N ALA A 130 -0.22 -12.21 2.48
CA ALA A 130 1.24 -12.12 2.52
C ALA A 130 1.73 -11.39 3.78
N GLY A 131 1.08 -10.28 4.15
CA GLY A 131 1.37 -9.55 5.38
C GLY A 131 1.18 -10.43 6.63
N ASN A 132 0.10 -11.20 6.71
CA ASN A 132 -0.15 -12.10 7.84
C ASN A 132 0.87 -13.25 7.92
N LEU A 133 1.21 -13.88 6.79
CA LEU A 133 2.23 -14.94 6.76
C LEU A 133 3.61 -14.43 7.20
N LEU A 134 3.98 -13.22 6.78
CA LEU A 134 5.22 -12.58 7.23
C LEU A 134 5.21 -12.33 8.74
N LYS A 135 4.08 -11.83 9.27
CA LYS A 135 3.90 -11.63 10.71
C LYS A 135 4.04 -12.93 11.50
N GLU A 136 3.56 -14.06 10.97
CA GLU A 136 3.72 -15.38 11.60
C GLU A 136 5.16 -15.90 11.51
N CYS A 137 5.90 -15.57 10.45
CA CYS A 137 7.28 -16.03 10.23
C CYS A 137 8.34 -15.27 11.03
N ASP A 138 8.03 -14.06 11.49
CA ASP A 138 8.94 -13.19 12.26
C ASP A 138 8.70 -13.27 13.80
N ASN A 139 7.62 -13.93 14.24
CA ASN A 139 7.38 -14.29 15.65
C ASN A 139 8.01 -15.66 15.98
#